data_AF-A0A7J8Z9I5-F1
#
_entry.id   AF-A0A7J8Z9I5-F1
#
_cell.length_a   1.000
_cell.length_b   1.000
_cell.length_c   1.000
_cell.angle_alpha   90.00
_cell.angle_beta   90.00
_cell.angle_gamma   90.00
#
_symmetry.space_group_name_H-M   'P 1'
#
loop_
_entity.id
_entity.type
_entity.pdbx_description
1 polymer ?
#
loop_
_entity_poly.entity_id
_entity_poly.type
_entity_poly.pdbx_seq_one_letter_code
_entity_poly.pdbx_strand_id
1 'polypeptide(L)'
;MEPVEKCLRDSKLDKSQVNEVVLVGGSTRIPKVQQLLQDFFNGKELCKSINPDEAVAYGAAVQAAILSGEGDDKVQDLLLLDVTPLSLGIETAGVYEGERARTKDNNLLGKFELTGIPPAPRGRLSKEEIERMVQEAERYKAEDEQVKKKVEAKNALENYAYNMRNTIKDDKVGGKLDPSDKGKMEKAIDETIEWLDRNQLAEVDELEDKLKELEGLCNPIIAKMYQGGGGGDVPMGGAEVGSGGSAAGPKIEEVD
;
A
#
# COMPACT_ATOMS: atom_id res chain seq x y z
N MET A 1 2.69 -6.34 34.65
CA MET A 1 2.31 -5.36 33.60
C MET A 1 3.22 -4.14 33.74
N GLU A 2 4.53 -4.36 33.71
CA GLU A 2 5.52 -3.37 34.17
C GLU A 2 5.53 -2.06 33.34
N PRO A 3 5.44 -2.07 32.00
CA PRO A 3 5.39 -0.82 31.23
C PRO A 3 4.16 0.03 31.56
N VAL A 4 3.00 -0.59 31.81
CA VAL A 4 1.76 0.13 32.16
C VAL A 4 1.89 0.77 33.54
N GLU A 5 2.47 0.07 34.50
CA GLU A 5 2.73 0.61 35.85
C GLU A 5 3.72 1.78 35.81
N LYS A 6 4.76 1.68 34.98
CA LYS A 6 5.72 2.77 34.78
C LYS A 6 5.04 4.00 34.18
N CYS A 7 4.20 3.83 33.15
CA CYS A 7 3.47 4.95 32.53
C CYS A 7 2.55 5.67 33.53
N LEU A 8 1.83 4.93 34.38
CA LEU A 8 1.00 5.53 35.43
C LEU A 8 1.83 6.30 36.47
N ARG A 9 2.97 5.74 36.86
CA ARG A 9 3.89 6.40 37.80
C ARG A 9 4.45 7.70 37.21
N ASP A 10 4.91 7.66 35.96
CA ASP A 10 5.54 8.79 35.28
C ASP A 10 4.51 9.90 34.99
N SER A 11 3.26 9.53 34.68
CA SER A 11 2.13 10.48 34.53
C SER A 11 1.56 10.98 35.87
N LYS A 12 1.95 10.38 37.00
CA LYS A 12 1.41 10.66 38.35
C LYS A 12 -0.10 10.50 38.43
N LEU A 13 -0.65 9.52 37.69
CA LEU A 13 -2.07 9.21 37.67
C LEU A 13 -2.34 7.88 38.39
N ASP A 14 -3.43 7.86 39.15
CA ASP A 14 -3.99 6.63 39.68
C ASP A 14 -4.77 5.87 38.60
N LYS A 15 -4.82 4.55 38.73
CA LYS A 15 -5.58 3.66 37.80
C LYS A 15 -7.04 4.06 37.64
N SER A 16 -7.65 4.61 38.70
CA SER A 16 -9.05 5.07 38.71
C SER A 16 -9.28 6.30 37.85
N GLN A 17 -8.24 7.09 37.57
CA GLN A 17 -8.30 8.29 36.76
C GLN A 17 -8.23 8.00 35.26
N VAL A 18 -7.89 6.77 34.86
CA VAL A 18 -7.94 6.35 33.46
C VAL A 18 -9.40 6.12 33.08
N ASN A 19 -9.95 6.93 32.17
CA ASN A 19 -11.33 6.81 31.72
C ASN A 19 -11.53 5.60 30.82
N GLU A 20 -10.71 5.49 29.77
CA GLU A 20 -10.80 4.46 28.74
C GLU A 20 -9.48 3.71 28.56
N VAL A 21 -9.57 2.45 28.17
CA VAL A 21 -8.40 1.63 27.79
C VAL A 21 -8.59 1.20 26.34
N VAL A 22 -7.85 1.84 25.44
CA VAL A 22 -7.90 1.57 23.99
C VAL A 22 -6.89 0.48 23.63
N LEU A 23 -7.31 -0.51 22.86
CA LEU A 23 -6.47 -1.62 22.40
C LEU A 23 -6.10 -1.40 20.93
N VAL A 24 -4.80 -1.40 20.63
CA VAL A 24 -4.26 -1.25 19.27
C VAL A 24 -3.22 -2.34 19.00
N GLY A 25 -3.20 -2.87 17.78
CA GLY A 25 -2.36 -3.97 17.32
C GLY A 25 -3.03 -5.34 17.48
N GLY A 26 -2.88 -6.20 16.47
CA GLY A 26 -3.55 -7.51 16.41
C GLY A 26 -3.29 -8.44 17.60
N SER A 27 -2.13 -8.33 18.26
CA SER A 27 -1.83 -9.11 19.48
C SER A 27 -2.75 -8.79 20.66
N THR A 28 -3.41 -7.63 20.68
CA THR A 28 -4.39 -7.27 21.71
C THR A 28 -5.70 -8.05 21.60
N ARG A 29 -5.90 -8.81 20.51
CA ARG A 29 -7.05 -9.73 20.34
C ARG A 29 -6.95 -10.98 21.22
N ILE A 30 -5.77 -11.27 21.77
CA ILE A 30 -5.56 -12.45 22.62
C ILE A 30 -6.40 -12.30 23.91
N PRO A 31 -7.34 -13.22 24.22
CA PRO A 31 -8.22 -13.09 25.38
C PRO A 31 -7.47 -12.96 26.70
N LYS A 32 -6.32 -13.63 26.82
CA LYS A 32 -5.50 -13.53 28.04
C LYS A 32 -4.90 -12.14 28.23
N VAL A 33 -4.50 -11.46 27.16
CA VAL A 33 -3.99 -10.07 27.21
C VAL A 33 -5.09 -9.12 27.66
N GLN A 34 -6.29 -9.27 27.09
CA GLN A 34 -7.46 -8.48 27.48
C GLN A 34 -7.83 -8.71 28.95
N GLN A 35 -7.86 -9.97 29.40
CA GLN A 35 -8.14 -10.29 30.80
C GLN A 35 -7.11 -9.66 31.74
N LEU A 36 -5.82 -9.76 31.43
CA LEU A 36 -4.76 -9.15 32.25
C LEU A 36 -4.91 -7.62 32.36
N LEU A 37 -5.34 -6.96 31.29
CA LEU A 37 -5.62 -5.52 31.30
C LEU A 37 -6.88 -5.18 32.10
N GLN A 38 -7.96 -5.95 31.95
CA GLN A 38 -9.18 -5.79 32.74
C GLN A 38 -8.89 -5.95 34.23
N ASP A 39 -8.21 -7.04 34.62
CA ASP A 39 -7.81 -7.30 36.00
C ASP A 39 -6.93 -6.16 36.54
N PHE A 40 -5.99 -5.68 35.73
CA PHE A 40 -5.09 -4.59 36.11
C PHE A 40 -5.82 -3.26 36.37
N PHE A 41 -6.86 -2.96 35.59
CA PHE A 41 -7.70 -1.78 35.72
C PHE A 41 -9.00 -2.04 36.51
N ASN A 42 -8.97 -2.97 37.48
CA ASN A 42 -10.05 -3.24 38.43
C ASN A 42 -11.38 -3.63 37.76
N GLY A 43 -11.34 -4.44 36.71
CA GLY A 43 -12.50 -4.92 35.97
C GLY A 43 -13.09 -3.92 34.97
N LYS A 44 -12.39 -2.83 34.68
CA LYS A 44 -12.83 -1.83 33.68
C LYS A 44 -13.02 -2.47 32.30
N GLU A 45 -14.11 -2.11 31.63
CA GLU A 45 -14.37 -2.53 30.26
C GLU A 45 -13.36 -1.91 29.28
N LEU A 46 -12.80 -2.73 28.40
CA LEU A 46 -11.84 -2.29 27.39
C LEU A 46 -12.59 -1.70 26.19
N CYS A 47 -12.07 -0.62 25.62
CA CYS A 47 -12.66 0.03 24.46
C CYS A 47 -12.52 -0.87 23.22
N LYS A 48 -13.66 -1.19 22.60
CA LYS A 48 -13.78 -2.06 21.41
C LYS A 48 -14.36 -1.33 20.20
N SER A 49 -14.60 -0.02 20.30
CA SER A 49 -15.15 0.79 19.20
C SER A 49 -14.11 1.10 18.13
N ILE A 50 -12.82 0.83 18.40
CA ILE A 50 -11.70 1.13 17.51
C ILE A 50 -11.18 -0.16 16.88
N ASN A 51 -10.94 -0.14 15.57
CA ASN A 51 -10.30 -1.25 14.87
C ASN A 51 -8.80 -1.30 15.23
N PRO A 52 -8.31 -2.37 15.91
CA PRO A 52 -6.94 -2.41 16.40
C PRO A 52 -5.88 -2.47 15.29
N ASP A 53 -6.24 -2.92 14.08
CA ASP A 53 -5.27 -3.10 12.99
C ASP A 53 -5.13 -1.83 12.12
N GLU A 54 -6.15 -0.97 12.12
CA GLU A 54 -6.20 0.21 11.24
C GLU A 54 -6.02 1.53 12.01
N ALA A 55 -6.23 1.55 13.33
CA ALA A 55 -6.22 2.77 14.13
C ALA A 55 -4.94 3.61 13.95
N VAL A 56 -3.77 2.95 13.84
CA VAL A 56 -2.49 3.64 13.63
C VAL A 56 -2.44 4.29 12.25
N ALA A 57 -2.89 3.59 11.22
CA ALA A 57 -2.92 4.12 9.85
C ALA A 57 -3.90 5.30 9.73
N TYR A 58 -5.07 5.22 10.37
CA TYR A 58 -6.02 6.33 10.45
C TYR A 58 -5.40 7.55 11.13
N GLY A 59 -4.76 7.38 12.29
CA GLY A 59 -4.09 8.48 12.99
C GLY A 59 -2.96 9.11 12.17
N ALA A 60 -2.18 8.29 11.47
CA ALA A 60 -1.13 8.76 10.57
C ALA A 60 -1.70 9.56 9.38
N ALA A 61 -2.84 9.13 8.81
CA ALA A 61 -3.50 9.85 7.72
C ALA A 61 -4.06 11.21 8.19
N VAL A 62 -4.63 11.27 9.40
CA VAL A 62 -5.06 12.55 10.00
C VAL A 62 -3.86 13.48 10.20
N GLN A 63 -2.74 12.96 10.73
CA GLN A 63 -1.53 13.76 10.90
C GLN A 63 -0.94 14.22 9.55
N ALA A 64 -1.00 13.38 8.52
CA ALA A 64 -0.57 13.74 7.17
C ALA A 64 -1.43 14.87 6.60
N ALA A 65 -2.75 14.80 6.77
CA ALA A 65 -3.68 15.86 6.36
C ALA A 65 -3.40 17.20 7.06
N ILE A 66 -3.11 17.17 8.36
CA ILE A 66 -2.69 18.37 9.11
C ILE A 66 -1.39 18.95 8.53
N LEU A 67 -0.40 18.10 8.22
CA LEU A 67 0.89 18.55 7.67
C LEU A 67 0.80 19.03 6.21
N SER A 68 -0.09 18.45 5.41
CA SER A 68 -0.32 18.89 4.03
C SER A 68 -1.22 20.12 3.93
N GLY A 69 -1.87 20.51 5.04
CA GLY A 69 -2.87 21.58 5.05
C GLY A 69 -4.17 21.20 4.34
N GLU A 70 -4.40 19.91 4.10
CA GLU A 70 -5.62 19.38 3.50
C GLU A 70 -6.62 18.96 4.60
N GLY A 71 -7.92 19.10 4.33
CA GLY A 71 -8.98 18.69 5.27
C GLY A 71 -9.90 19.83 5.68
N ASP A 72 -10.85 19.52 6.56
CA ASP A 72 -11.77 20.51 7.12
C ASP A 72 -11.16 21.22 8.33
N ASP A 73 -11.77 22.34 8.73
CA ASP A 73 -11.31 23.15 9.87
C ASP A 73 -11.17 22.32 11.15
N LYS A 74 -11.98 21.27 11.32
CA LYS A 74 -11.95 20.39 12.49
C LYS A 74 -10.66 19.58 12.58
N VAL A 75 -10.14 19.11 11.45
CA VAL A 75 -8.86 18.39 11.40
C VAL A 75 -7.70 19.36 11.63
N GLN A 76 -7.77 20.57 11.06
CA GLN A 76 -6.73 21.59 11.18
C GLN A 76 -6.64 22.19 12.60
N ASP A 77 -7.75 22.21 13.34
CA ASP A 77 -7.79 22.65 14.75
C ASP A 77 -7.19 21.63 15.74
N LEU A 78 -6.78 20.44 15.28
CA LEU A 78 -6.25 19.39 16.14
C LEU A 78 -4.78 19.67 16.49
N LEU A 79 -4.51 19.90 17.77
CA LEU A 79 -3.15 20.07 18.31
C LEU A 79 -2.68 18.79 19.01
N LEU A 80 -1.61 18.18 18.48
CA LEU A 80 -0.93 17.05 19.10
C LEU A 80 0.33 17.50 19.85
N LEU A 81 0.48 17.07 21.10
CA LEU A 81 1.69 17.25 21.89
C LEU A 81 2.21 15.87 22.31
N ASP A 82 3.44 15.55 21.92
CA ASP A 82 4.09 14.28 22.22
C ASP A 82 5.35 14.46 23.08
N VAL A 83 5.86 13.36 23.64
CA VAL A 83 7.01 13.34 24.55
C VAL A 83 8.14 12.47 24.00
N THR A 84 9.39 12.84 24.29
CA THR A 84 10.53 11.98 24.01
C THR A 84 10.58 10.82 25.01
N PRO A 85 10.60 9.54 24.57
CA PRO A 85 10.43 8.40 25.49
C PRO A 85 11.65 8.10 26.38
N LEU A 86 12.81 8.69 26.07
CA LEU A 86 14.08 8.43 26.74
C LEU A 86 14.73 9.73 27.19
N SER A 87 15.34 9.71 28.38
CA SER A 87 16.10 10.85 28.91
C SER A 87 17.36 11.09 28.06
N LEU A 88 17.57 12.34 27.68
CA LEU A 88 18.76 12.78 26.96
C LEU A 88 19.76 13.37 27.98
N GLY A 89 21.02 12.94 27.90
CA GLY A 89 22.09 13.44 28.75
C GLY A 89 23.32 13.80 27.92
N ILE A 90 23.99 14.88 28.31
CA ILE A 90 25.28 15.30 27.74
C ILE A 90 26.31 15.38 28.86
N GLU A 91 27.56 15.15 28.49
CA GLU A 91 28.74 15.42 29.32
C GLU A 91 29.75 16.07 28.37
N THR A 92 30.25 17.31 28.64
CA THR A 92 31.62 17.79 28.26
C THR A 92 31.87 19.32 28.34
N ALA A 93 33.18 19.67 28.51
CA ALA A 93 33.90 20.88 28.01
C ALA A 93 34.53 21.91 28.99
N GLY A 94 35.14 21.49 30.11
CA GLY A 94 36.05 22.36 30.90
C GLY A 94 37.22 21.59 31.53
N VAL A 95 38.42 22.16 31.51
CA VAL A 95 39.64 21.55 32.08
C VAL A 95 39.99 22.24 33.39
N TYR A 96 39.99 21.45 34.47
CA TYR A 96 40.22 21.93 35.83
C TYR A 96 41.41 21.18 36.46
N GLU A 97 42.17 21.88 37.30
CA GLU A 97 43.27 21.33 38.10
C GLU A 97 42.94 21.45 39.59
N GLY A 98 43.04 20.35 40.32
CA GLY A 98 42.87 20.29 41.78
C GLY A 98 42.29 18.97 42.27
N GLU A 99 42.38 18.72 43.59
CA GLU A 99 42.04 17.43 44.21
C GLU A 99 40.66 17.38 44.90
N ARG A 100 39.78 18.36 44.66
CA ARG A 100 38.46 18.43 45.32
C ARG A 100 37.42 17.52 44.66
N ALA A 101 36.44 17.08 45.46
CA ALA A 101 35.49 16.01 45.11
C ALA A 101 34.49 16.31 43.98
N ARG A 102 34.21 17.57 43.64
CA ARG A 102 33.41 17.94 42.46
C ARG A 102 34.28 18.73 41.50
N THR A 103 34.29 18.35 40.23
CA THR A 103 35.19 18.90 39.20
C THR A 103 35.13 20.42 39.07
N LYS A 104 33.94 21.03 39.22
CA LYS A 104 33.74 22.49 39.18
C LYS A 104 34.34 23.26 40.37
N ASP A 105 34.66 22.55 41.46
CA ASP A 105 35.17 23.15 42.70
C ASP A 105 36.72 23.29 42.66
N ASN A 106 37.37 22.82 41.59
CA ASN A 106 38.80 22.90 41.28
C ASN A 106 39.14 24.11 40.38
N ASN A 107 40.43 24.41 40.17
CA ASN A 107 40.87 25.60 39.43
C ASN A 107 40.69 25.41 37.91
N LEU A 108 39.95 26.28 37.23
CA LEU A 108 39.76 26.19 35.79
C LEU A 108 41.03 26.66 35.05
N LEU A 109 41.63 25.77 34.26
CA LEU A 109 42.78 26.08 33.40
C LEU A 109 42.37 26.58 32.02
N GLY A 110 41.22 26.15 31.53
CA GLY A 110 40.72 26.58 30.23
C GLY A 110 39.51 25.80 29.76
N LYS A 111 38.89 26.31 28.70
CA LYS A 111 37.82 25.63 27.98
C LYS A 111 38.34 25.30 26.59
N PHE A 112 38.17 24.05 26.17
CA PHE A 112 38.45 23.63 24.81
C PHE A 112 37.12 23.61 24.07
N GLU A 113 37.03 24.40 23.00
CA GLU A 113 35.99 24.24 22.00
C GLU A 113 36.45 23.19 21.00
N LEU A 114 35.70 22.11 20.88
CA LEU A 114 35.90 21.11 19.83
C LEU A 114 35.27 21.64 18.55
N THR A 115 36.06 22.33 17.71
CA THR A 115 35.65 22.75 16.35
C THR A 115 36.06 21.70 15.32
N GLY A 116 35.25 21.48 14.29
CA GLY A 116 35.57 20.55 13.20
C GLY A 116 35.08 19.12 13.38
N ILE A 117 34.11 18.88 14.26
CA ILE A 117 33.36 17.61 14.30
C ILE A 117 32.20 17.74 13.31
N PRO A 118 32.26 17.16 12.10
CA PRO A 118 31.04 16.97 11.31
C PRO A 118 30.10 16.07 12.13
N PRO A 119 28.79 16.37 12.18
CA PRO A 119 27.84 15.52 12.88
C PRO A 119 27.99 14.09 12.34
N ALA A 120 28.34 13.14 13.23
CA ALA A 120 28.38 11.73 12.88
C ALA A 120 26.94 11.25 12.62
N PRO A 121 26.58 10.80 11.41
CA PRO A 121 25.34 10.09 11.21
C PRO A 121 25.55 8.63 11.64
N ARG A 122 25.68 8.37 12.95
CA ARG A 122 25.67 6.98 13.42
C ARG A 122 24.24 6.46 13.30
N GLY A 123 24.03 5.54 12.36
CA GLY A 123 22.74 4.89 12.09
C GLY A 123 21.86 5.59 11.06
N ARG A 124 22.35 6.63 10.37
CA ARG A 124 21.68 7.22 9.20
C ARG A 124 22.46 6.89 7.95
N LEU A 125 21.76 6.53 6.89
CA LEU A 125 22.35 6.34 5.57
C LEU A 125 22.97 7.67 5.09
N SER A 126 24.12 7.58 4.43
CA SER A 126 24.70 8.73 3.72
C SER A 126 23.78 9.19 2.59
N LYS A 127 23.95 10.44 2.13
CA LYS A 127 23.13 10.97 1.03
C LYS A 127 23.30 10.12 -0.23
N GLU A 128 24.52 9.70 -0.50
CA GLU A 128 24.88 8.87 -1.63
C GLU A 128 24.24 7.47 -1.54
N GLU A 129 24.15 6.90 -0.33
CA GLU A 129 23.42 5.64 -0.11
C GLU A 129 21.91 5.81 -0.26
N ILE A 130 21.34 6.92 0.23
CA ILE A 130 19.92 7.23 0.06
C ILE A 130 19.59 7.37 -1.43
N GLU A 131 20.37 8.15 -2.17
CA GLU A 131 20.20 8.34 -3.62
C GLU A 131 20.29 7.03 -4.38
N ARG A 132 21.26 6.16 -4.03
CA ARG A 132 21.36 4.83 -4.62
C ARG A 132 20.12 3.98 -4.32
N MET A 133 19.63 3.98 -3.07
CA MET A 133 18.42 3.24 -2.70
C MET A 133 17.18 3.75 -3.44
N VAL A 134 17.06 5.06 -3.65
CA VAL A 134 15.97 5.66 -4.42
C VAL A 134 16.04 5.22 -5.89
N GLN A 135 17.21 5.30 -6.52
CA GLN A 135 17.39 4.83 -7.90
C GLN A 135 17.10 3.33 -8.06
N GLU A 136 17.52 2.50 -7.09
CA GLU A 136 17.20 1.07 -7.08
C GLU A 136 15.68 0.84 -6.94
N ALA A 137 15.01 1.59 -6.06
CA ALA A 137 13.56 1.51 -5.88
C ALA A 137 12.79 1.94 -7.15
N GLU A 138 13.24 3.00 -7.84
CA GLU A 138 12.68 3.44 -9.12
C GLU A 138 12.85 2.39 -10.21
N ARG A 139 14.02 1.73 -10.27
CA ARG A 139 14.25 0.62 -11.20
C ARG A 139 13.28 -0.53 -10.92
N TYR A 140 13.13 -0.94 -9.66
CA TYR A 140 12.19 -2.01 -9.29
C TYR A 140 10.73 -1.63 -9.58
N LYS A 141 10.34 -0.37 -9.32
CA LYS A 141 9.03 0.14 -9.73
C LYS A 141 8.80 -0.01 -11.23
N ALA A 142 9.79 0.36 -12.06
CA ALA A 142 9.69 0.23 -13.50
C ALA A 142 9.62 -1.23 -13.97
N GLU A 143 10.37 -2.13 -13.34
CA GLU A 143 10.31 -3.58 -13.58
C GLU A 143 8.92 -4.15 -13.21
N ASP A 144 8.40 -3.79 -12.04
CA ASP A 144 7.07 -4.19 -11.56
C ASP A 144 5.95 -3.67 -12.49
N GLU A 145 6.07 -2.44 -13.00
CA GLU A 145 5.13 -1.88 -13.98
C GLU A 145 5.15 -2.64 -15.32
N GLN A 146 6.33 -3.07 -15.80
CA GLN A 146 6.44 -3.89 -17.01
C GLN A 146 5.81 -5.27 -16.81
N VAL A 147 6.06 -5.91 -15.66
CA VAL A 147 5.43 -7.18 -15.30
C VAL A 147 3.91 -7.03 -15.21
N LYS A 148 3.43 -5.94 -14.61
CA LYS A 148 2.00 -5.62 -14.56
C LYS A 148 1.38 -5.53 -15.95
N LYS A 149 2.00 -4.77 -16.87
CA LYS A 149 1.54 -4.65 -18.27
C LYS A 149 1.51 -6.00 -18.98
N LYS A 150 2.51 -6.84 -18.77
CA LYS A 150 2.58 -8.21 -19.32
C LYS A 150 1.44 -9.09 -18.82
N VAL A 151 1.13 -9.04 -17.51
CA VAL A 151 0.00 -9.78 -16.94
C VAL A 151 -1.33 -9.25 -17.48
N GLU A 152 -1.49 -7.93 -17.61
CA GLU A 152 -2.70 -7.31 -18.18
C GLU A 152 -2.91 -7.71 -19.65
N ALA A 153 -1.87 -7.64 -20.49
CA ALA A 153 -1.93 -8.06 -21.90
C ALA A 153 -2.25 -9.55 -22.04
N LYS A 154 -1.64 -10.40 -21.21
CA LYS A 154 -1.94 -11.84 -21.19
C LYS A 154 -3.39 -12.10 -20.82
N ASN A 155 -3.87 -11.47 -19.74
CA ASN A 155 -5.26 -11.61 -19.30
C ASN A 155 -6.23 -11.08 -20.37
N ALA A 156 -5.90 -10.02 -21.09
CA ALA A 156 -6.72 -9.50 -22.18
C ALA A 156 -6.87 -10.54 -23.31
N LEU A 157 -5.75 -11.12 -23.77
CA LEU A 157 -5.75 -12.18 -24.80
C LEU A 157 -6.50 -13.43 -24.34
N GLU A 158 -6.23 -13.88 -23.12
CA GLU A 158 -6.86 -15.07 -22.53
C GLU A 158 -8.37 -14.87 -22.38
N ASN A 159 -8.80 -13.75 -21.80
CA ASN A 159 -10.22 -13.43 -21.65
C ASN A 159 -10.92 -13.31 -23.00
N TYR A 160 -10.29 -12.65 -23.98
CA TYR A 160 -10.87 -12.54 -25.32
C TYR A 160 -11.02 -13.92 -25.98
N ALA A 161 -9.98 -14.75 -25.94
CA ALA A 161 -10.02 -16.10 -26.51
C ALA A 161 -11.13 -16.96 -25.88
N TYR A 162 -11.23 -16.98 -24.54
CA TYR A 162 -12.29 -17.75 -23.86
C TYR A 162 -13.70 -17.17 -24.08
N ASN A 163 -13.85 -15.85 -24.08
CA ASN A 163 -15.14 -15.21 -24.36
C ASN A 163 -15.61 -15.52 -25.79
N MET A 164 -14.71 -15.42 -26.77
CA MET A 164 -15.01 -15.78 -28.14
C MET A 164 -15.34 -17.28 -28.24
N ARG A 165 -14.57 -18.16 -27.58
CA ARG A 165 -14.84 -19.60 -27.54
C ARG A 165 -16.24 -19.93 -27.02
N ASN A 166 -16.67 -19.25 -25.98
CA ASN A 166 -18.00 -19.44 -25.42
C ASN A 166 -19.08 -18.91 -26.37
N THR A 167 -18.83 -17.76 -27.00
CA THR A 167 -19.75 -17.15 -27.98
C THR A 167 -20.01 -18.04 -29.19
N ILE A 168 -18.96 -18.67 -29.74
CA ILE A 168 -19.10 -19.56 -30.91
C ILE A 168 -19.71 -20.93 -30.56
N LYS A 169 -19.61 -21.35 -29.29
CA LYS A 169 -20.19 -22.59 -28.77
C LYS A 169 -21.64 -22.43 -28.32
N ASP A 170 -22.10 -21.19 -28.08
CA ASP A 170 -23.50 -20.91 -27.80
C ASP A 170 -24.35 -21.15 -29.05
N ASP A 171 -25.39 -21.97 -28.94
CA ASP A 171 -26.22 -22.36 -30.08
C ASP A 171 -26.96 -21.19 -30.76
N LYS A 172 -27.25 -20.10 -30.02
CA LYS A 172 -27.97 -18.94 -30.58
C LYS A 172 -27.09 -18.10 -31.50
N VAL A 173 -25.78 -18.09 -31.23
CA VAL A 173 -24.78 -17.31 -31.97
C VAL A 173 -24.03 -18.23 -32.93
N GLY A 174 -23.46 -19.31 -32.44
CA GLY A 174 -22.77 -20.33 -33.23
C GLY A 174 -23.65 -21.03 -34.26
N GLY A 175 -24.97 -21.06 -34.09
CA GLY A 175 -25.92 -21.58 -35.07
C GLY A 175 -26.22 -20.63 -36.24
N LYS A 176 -25.87 -19.35 -36.12
CA LYS A 176 -26.07 -18.32 -37.17
C LYS A 176 -24.81 -18.07 -38.03
N LEU A 177 -23.69 -18.66 -37.63
CA LEU A 177 -22.42 -18.56 -38.37
C LEU A 177 -22.38 -19.59 -39.49
N ASP A 178 -21.79 -19.21 -40.63
CA ASP A 178 -21.50 -20.17 -41.68
C ASP A 178 -20.54 -21.26 -41.14
N PRO A 179 -20.77 -22.55 -41.45
CA PRO A 179 -19.90 -23.63 -40.97
C PRO A 179 -18.42 -23.43 -41.31
N SER A 180 -18.10 -22.78 -42.45
CA SER A 180 -16.73 -22.47 -42.85
C SER A 180 -16.10 -21.40 -41.95
N ASP A 181 -16.86 -20.35 -41.62
CA ASP A 181 -16.38 -19.24 -40.80
C ASP A 181 -16.32 -19.64 -39.31
N LYS A 182 -17.27 -20.45 -38.84
CA LYS A 182 -17.23 -21.05 -37.50
C LYS A 182 -15.98 -21.92 -37.31
N GLY A 183 -15.67 -22.80 -38.26
CA GLY A 183 -14.48 -23.67 -38.18
C GLY A 183 -13.17 -22.88 -38.19
N LYS A 184 -13.10 -21.75 -38.91
CA LYS A 184 -11.93 -20.86 -38.89
C LYS A 184 -11.76 -20.17 -37.54
N MET A 185 -12.85 -19.69 -36.93
CA MET A 185 -12.81 -19.09 -35.59
C MET A 185 -12.43 -20.11 -34.53
N GLU A 186 -13.03 -21.30 -34.54
CA GLU A 186 -12.69 -22.40 -33.62
C GLU A 186 -11.19 -22.71 -33.66
N LYS A 187 -10.67 -22.90 -34.87
CA LYS A 187 -9.24 -23.18 -35.07
C LYS A 187 -8.35 -22.05 -34.57
N ALA A 188 -8.67 -20.79 -34.90
CA ALA A 188 -7.86 -19.65 -34.47
C ALA A 188 -7.87 -19.44 -32.95
N ILE A 189 -9.02 -19.64 -32.30
CA ILE A 189 -9.17 -19.54 -30.84
C ILE A 189 -8.40 -20.67 -30.15
N ASP A 190 -8.57 -21.92 -30.58
CA ASP A 190 -7.88 -23.05 -29.98
C ASP A 190 -6.35 -22.95 -30.21
N GLU A 191 -5.89 -22.51 -31.40
CA GLU A 191 -4.46 -22.23 -31.66
C GLU A 191 -3.91 -21.12 -30.75
N THR A 192 -4.70 -20.08 -30.48
CA THR A 192 -4.30 -18.98 -29.58
C THR A 192 -4.22 -19.44 -28.14
N ILE A 193 -5.16 -20.28 -27.67
CA ILE A 193 -5.14 -20.86 -26.32
C ILE A 193 -3.91 -21.78 -26.17
N GLU A 194 -3.67 -22.67 -27.13
CA GLU A 194 -2.48 -23.53 -27.10
C GLU A 194 -1.17 -22.74 -27.19
N TRP A 195 -1.17 -21.60 -27.88
CA TRP A 195 -0.01 -20.71 -27.94
C TRP A 195 0.21 -20.02 -26.59
N LEU A 196 -0.84 -19.54 -25.93
CA LEU A 196 -0.78 -18.96 -24.57
C LEU A 196 -0.24 -19.96 -23.54
N ASP A 197 -0.66 -21.22 -23.62
CA ASP A 197 -0.20 -22.30 -22.72
C ASP A 197 1.28 -22.62 -22.93
N ARG A 198 1.74 -22.59 -24.19
CA ARG A 198 3.15 -22.86 -24.54
C ARG A 198 4.07 -21.67 -24.33
N ASN A 199 3.56 -20.45 -24.43
CA ASN A 199 4.34 -19.22 -24.39
C ASN A 199 4.00 -18.37 -23.16
N GLN A 200 4.07 -18.96 -21.96
CA GLN A 200 3.78 -18.23 -20.72
C GLN A 200 4.74 -17.08 -20.41
N LEU A 201 5.90 -17.05 -21.07
CA LEU A 201 6.91 -16.00 -20.95
C LEU A 201 6.88 -14.99 -22.10
N ALA A 202 5.84 -15.02 -22.95
CA ALA A 202 5.66 -14.08 -24.06
C ALA A 202 5.86 -12.62 -23.63
N GLU A 203 6.51 -11.82 -24.46
CA GLU A 203 6.61 -10.38 -24.21
C GLU A 203 5.28 -9.66 -24.49
N VAL A 204 5.13 -8.44 -23.95
CA VAL A 204 3.89 -7.64 -24.09
C VAL A 204 3.49 -7.50 -25.55
N ASP A 205 4.47 -7.14 -26.41
CA ASP A 205 4.24 -6.94 -27.84
C ASP A 205 3.73 -8.22 -28.53
N GLU A 206 4.27 -9.39 -28.16
CA GLU A 206 3.84 -10.67 -28.72
C GLU A 206 2.40 -11.02 -28.31
N LEU A 207 2.02 -10.72 -27.07
CA LEU A 207 0.66 -10.92 -26.55
C LEU A 207 -0.33 -9.97 -27.25
N GLU A 208 0.04 -8.71 -27.42
CA GLU A 208 -0.79 -7.72 -28.12
C GLU A 208 -0.95 -8.04 -29.61
N ASP A 209 0.11 -8.48 -30.28
CA ASP A 209 0.04 -8.86 -31.69
C ASP A 209 -0.83 -10.11 -31.88
N LYS A 210 -0.73 -11.10 -30.98
CA LYS A 210 -1.63 -12.26 -31.00
C LYS A 210 -3.09 -11.88 -30.72
N LEU A 211 -3.34 -10.91 -29.85
CA LEU A 211 -4.67 -10.36 -29.64
C LEU A 211 -5.21 -9.71 -30.92
N LYS A 212 -4.44 -8.83 -31.58
CA LYS A 212 -4.84 -8.18 -32.84
C LYS A 212 -5.08 -9.20 -33.96
N GLU A 213 -4.28 -10.27 -34.04
CA GLU A 213 -4.48 -11.36 -35.00
C GLU A 213 -5.82 -12.07 -34.75
N LEU A 214 -6.12 -12.43 -33.49
CA LEU A 214 -7.37 -13.10 -33.13
C LEU A 214 -8.58 -12.18 -33.35
N GLU A 215 -8.48 -10.90 -32.96
CA GLU A 215 -9.49 -9.88 -33.24
C GLU A 215 -9.71 -9.67 -34.73
N GLY A 216 -8.64 -9.63 -35.53
CA GLY A 216 -8.70 -9.46 -36.99
C GLY A 216 -9.43 -10.60 -37.69
N LEU A 217 -9.44 -11.80 -37.11
CA LEU A 217 -10.18 -12.95 -37.62
C LEU A 217 -11.62 -12.97 -37.10
N CYS A 218 -11.83 -12.72 -35.81
CA CYS A 218 -13.15 -12.78 -35.18
C CYS A 218 -14.05 -11.59 -35.55
N ASN A 219 -13.54 -10.36 -35.56
CA ASN A 219 -14.33 -9.14 -35.74
C ASN A 219 -15.06 -9.09 -37.10
N PRO A 220 -14.43 -9.39 -38.26
CA PRO A 220 -15.13 -9.38 -39.54
C PRO A 220 -16.25 -10.43 -39.63
N ILE A 221 -16.08 -11.58 -38.98
CA ILE A 221 -17.08 -12.66 -38.98
C ILE A 221 -18.27 -12.28 -38.09
N ILE A 222 -17.99 -11.72 -36.92
CA ILE A 222 -19.02 -11.19 -36.01
C ILE A 222 -19.77 -10.02 -36.68
N ALA A 223 -19.07 -9.09 -37.33
CA ALA A 223 -19.70 -7.98 -38.04
C ALA A 223 -20.65 -8.44 -39.17
N LYS A 224 -20.27 -9.48 -39.93
CA LYS A 224 -21.15 -10.10 -40.94
C LYS A 224 -22.39 -10.73 -40.31
N MET A 225 -22.27 -11.33 -39.13
CA MET A 225 -23.43 -11.85 -38.38
C MET A 225 -24.41 -10.73 -38.00
N TYR A 226 -23.90 -9.55 -37.60
CA TYR A 226 -24.73 -8.38 -37.29
C TYR A 226 -25.34 -7.71 -38.53
N GLN A 227 -24.68 -7.75 -39.70
CA GLN A 227 -25.19 -7.16 -40.95
C GLN A 227 -26.13 -8.09 -41.75
N GLY A 228 -26.03 -9.40 -41.56
CA GLY A 228 -26.81 -10.40 -42.32
C GLY A 228 -28.16 -10.81 -41.70
N GLY A 229 -28.46 -10.38 -40.48
CA GLY A 229 -29.71 -10.67 -39.78
C GLY A 229 -30.43 -9.39 -39.39
N GLY A 230 -31.65 -9.19 -39.90
CA GLY A 230 -32.50 -8.07 -39.58
C GLY A 230 -32.65 -7.84 -38.07
N GLY A 231 -32.73 -6.56 -37.70
CA GLY A 231 -32.73 -6.05 -36.33
C GLY A 231 -33.55 -6.89 -35.34
N GLY A 232 -32.92 -7.21 -34.23
CA GLY A 232 -33.54 -7.84 -33.08
C GLY A 232 -32.52 -7.97 -31.98
N ASP A 233 -32.75 -7.25 -30.88
CA ASP A 233 -32.08 -7.29 -29.58
C ASP A 233 -31.20 -8.53 -29.36
N VAL A 234 -29.91 -8.36 -29.61
CA VAL A 234 -28.89 -9.07 -28.84
C VAL A 234 -28.68 -8.18 -27.62
N PRO A 235 -28.73 -8.70 -26.38
CA PRO A 235 -28.29 -7.93 -25.24
C PRO A 235 -26.80 -7.67 -25.49
N MET A 236 -26.50 -6.50 -26.03
CA MET A 236 -25.28 -5.80 -25.66
C MET A 236 -25.30 -5.86 -24.15
N GLY A 237 -24.49 -6.75 -23.59
CA GLY A 237 -24.06 -6.67 -22.22
C GLY A 237 -23.30 -5.36 -22.09
N GLY A 238 -24.03 -4.25 -22.14
CA GLY A 238 -23.83 -3.15 -21.23
C GLY A 238 -23.97 -3.75 -19.84
N ALA A 239 -22.90 -4.40 -19.39
CA ALA A 239 -22.38 -3.99 -18.12
C ALA A 239 -22.13 -2.49 -18.29
N GLU A 240 -23.12 -1.70 -17.87
CA GLU A 240 -22.81 -0.49 -17.14
C GLU A 240 -21.54 -0.81 -16.37
N VAL A 241 -20.44 -0.20 -16.80
CA VAL A 241 -19.30 0.00 -15.92
C VAL A 241 -19.87 0.93 -14.86
N GLY A 242 -20.53 0.31 -13.88
CA GLY A 242 -20.84 0.93 -12.62
C GLY A 242 -19.51 1.50 -12.17
N SER A 243 -19.46 2.82 -12.19
CA SER A 243 -18.56 3.65 -11.41
C SER A 243 -18.70 3.24 -9.94
N GLY A 244 -18.18 2.06 -9.61
CA GLY A 244 -17.87 1.63 -8.27
C GLY A 244 -16.64 2.41 -7.89
N GLY A 245 -16.85 3.45 -7.07
CA GLY A 245 -15.81 4.34 -6.62
C GLY A 245 -14.63 3.57 -6.04
N SER A 246 -13.56 3.47 -6.81
CA SER A 246 -12.23 3.42 -6.23
C SER A 246 -12.01 4.78 -5.59
N ALA A 247 -12.12 4.80 -4.26
CA ALA A 247 -11.57 5.88 -3.46
C ALA A 247 -10.18 6.19 -3.99
N ALA A 248 -10.04 7.36 -4.60
CA ALA A 248 -8.78 7.88 -5.06
C ALA A 248 -7.90 7.99 -3.81
N GLY A 249 -6.93 7.08 -3.68
CA GLY A 249 -5.79 7.31 -2.81
C GLY A 249 -5.09 8.59 -3.26
N PRO A 250 -4.51 9.37 -2.33
CA PRO A 250 -3.92 10.67 -2.66
C PRO A 250 -2.89 10.52 -3.78
N LYS A 251 -3.06 11.33 -4.83
CA LYS A 251 -2.08 11.46 -5.90
C LYS A 251 -0.91 12.29 -5.35
N ILE A 252 0.27 11.68 -5.30
CA ILE A 252 1.51 12.39 -5.03
C ILE A 252 1.88 13.08 -6.34
N GLU A 253 1.59 14.37 -6.44
CA GLU A 253 2.21 15.23 -7.45
C GLU A 253 3.60 15.59 -6.93
N GLU A 254 4.62 15.10 -7.62
CA GLU A 254 5.99 15.56 -7.45
C GLU A 254 6.05 17.00 -7.96
N VAL A 255 6.30 17.95 -7.06
CA VAL A 255 6.65 19.32 -7.40
C VAL A 255 8.17 19.41 -7.36
N ASP A 256 8.77 19.77 -8.50
CA ASP A 256 10.20 20.08 -8.66
C ASP A 256 10.74 21.05 -7.59
#